data_AF-A0AAU6P9V9-F1
#
_entry.id   AF-A0AAU6P9V9-F1
#
_cell.length_a   1.000
_cell.length_b   1.000
_cell.length_c   1.000
_cell.angle_alpha   90.00
_cell.angle_beta   90.00
_cell.angle_gamma   90.00
#
_symmetry.space_group_name_H-M   'P 1'
#
loop_
_entity.id
_entity.type
_entity.pdbx_description
1 polymer ?
#
loop_
_entity_poly.entity_id
_entity_poly.type
_entity_poly.pdbx_seq_one_letter_code
_entity_poly.pdbx_strand_id
1 'polypeptide(L)'
;MEYITLKRLLSLSENYKVDTRKYSIKRLSDELKTARVVSKQELPQDVIRFNSLITVSTKDNSWETTFQLVLPTETNAVLRKVSVLAPMGAAVIGYAKGDEIEWEFPAGIKTLVIKEVEQKETTI
;
A
#
# COMPACT_ATOMS: atom_id res chain seq x y z
N MET A 1 -12.45 10.30 -4.74
CA MET A 1 -12.18 8.87 -4.98
C MET A 1 -10.70 8.61 -4.76
N GLU A 2 -10.34 7.55 -4.04
CA GLU A 2 -8.95 7.27 -3.62
C GLU A 2 -7.95 7.20 -4.77
N TYR A 3 -8.39 6.68 -5.93
CA TYR A 3 -7.61 6.68 -7.17
C TYR A 3 -7.09 8.07 -7.58
N ILE A 4 -7.94 9.11 -7.48
CA ILE A 4 -7.56 10.49 -7.84
C ILE A 4 -6.51 11.02 -6.86
N THR A 5 -6.71 10.75 -5.57
CA THR A 5 -5.75 11.12 -4.52
C THR A 5 -4.39 10.46 -4.77
N LEU A 6 -4.38 9.16 -5.08
CA LEU A 6 -3.16 8.42 -5.36
C LEU A 6 -2.45 8.94 -6.61
N LYS A 7 -3.19 9.18 -7.70
CA LYS A 7 -2.64 9.78 -8.93
C LYS A 7 -2.03 11.16 -8.68
N ARG A 8 -2.69 12.01 -7.88
CA ARG A 8 -2.17 13.33 -7.50
C ARG A 8 -0.89 13.21 -6.67
N LEU A 9 -0.86 12.28 -5.70
CA LEU A 9 0.34 12.02 -4.90
C LEU A 9 1.52 11.58 -5.77
N LEU A 10 1.28 10.73 -6.77
CA LEU A 10 2.32 10.27 -7.69
C LEU A 10 2.85 11.38 -8.59
N SER A 11 1.98 12.25 -9.12
CA SER A 11 2.44 13.41 -9.90
C SER A 11 3.30 14.40 -9.09
N LEU A 12 3.04 14.51 -7.79
CA LEU A 12 3.81 15.38 -6.89
C LEU A 12 5.10 14.73 -6.39
N SER A 13 5.22 13.41 -6.54
CA SER A 13 6.32 12.61 -6.03
C SER A 13 7.46 12.39 -7.03
N GLU A 14 7.32 12.88 -8.27
CA GLU A 14 8.31 12.75 -9.35
C GLU A 14 9.71 13.31 -8.98
N ASN A 15 9.82 14.10 -7.91
CA ASN A 15 11.05 14.71 -7.41
C ASN A 15 11.75 13.98 -6.25
N TYR A 16 11.37 12.74 -5.88
CA TYR A 16 12.03 12.05 -4.76
C TYR A 16 13.49 11.64 -5.06
N LYS A 17 14.41 12.05 -4.18
CA LYS A 17 15.88 11.85 -4.29
C LYS A 17 16.39 10.46 -3.86
N VAL A 18 15.53 9.57 -3.32
CA VAL A 18 15.95 8.27 -2.78
C VAL A 18 15.56 7.15 -3.75
N ASP A 19 16.54 6.34 -4.15
CA ASP A 19 16.45 5.42 -5.29
C ASP A 19 15.36 4.34 -5.10
N THR A 20 15.29 3.70 -3.94
CA THR A 20 14.31 2.65 -3.64
C THR A 20 12.87 3.14 -3.59
N ARG A 21 12.64 4.34 -3.05
CA ARG A 21 11.32 4.98 -3.08
C ARG A 21 10.91 5.32 -4.51
N LYS A 22 11.85 5.74 -5.35
CA LYS A 22 11.61 6.01 -6.78
C LYS A 22 11.18 4.74 -7.53
N TYR A 23 11.82 3.60 -7.30
CA TYR A 23 11.41 2.33 -7.91
C TYR A 23 10.00 1.91 -7.50
N SER A 24 9.69 1.96 -6.19
CA SER A 24 8.34 1.59 -5.72
C SER A 24 7.25 2.54 -6.25
N ILE A 25 7.52 3.84 -6.31
CA ILE A 25 6.61 4.84 -6.88
C ILE A 25 6.39 4.60 -8.38
N LYS A 26 7.46 4.30 -9.12
CA LYS A 26 7.37 3.99 -10.55
C LYS A 26 6.53 2.75 -10.79
N ARG A 27 6.79 1.66 -10.05
CA ARG A 27 6.03 0.41 -10.17
C ARG A 27 4.56 0.61 -9.84
N LEU A 28 4.25 1.31 -8.75
CA LEU A 28 2.87 1.67 -8.40
C LEU A 28 2.21 2.53 -9.49
N SER A 29 2.94 3.47 -10.10
CA SER A 29 2.44 4.26 -11.22
C SER A 29 2.11 3.39 -12.43
N ASP A 30 2.90 2.35 -12.70
CA ASP A 30 2.66 1.40 -13.78
C ASP A 30 1.44 0.52 -13.49
N GLU A 31 1.29 -0.01 -12.27
CA GLU A 31 0.12 -0.80 -11.86
C GLU A 31 -1.19 0.01 -11.95
N LEU A 32 -1.14 1.31 -11.64
CA LEU A 32 -2.31 2.19 -11.74
C LEU A 32 -2.77 2.45 -13.17
N LYS A 33 -1.93 2.27 -14.19
CA LYS A 33 -2.34 2.43 -15.60
C LYS A 33 -3.36 1.37 -16.02
N THR A 34 -3.31 0.20 -15.39
CA THR A 34 -4.20 -0.93 -15.66
C THR A 34 -5.24 -1.15 -14.55
N ALA A 35 -5.26 -0.30 -13.52
CA ALA A 35 -6.17 -0.44 -12.40
C ALA A 35 -7.63 -0.17 -12.80
N ARG A 36 -8.54 -0.98 -12.28
CA ARG A 36 -9.98 -0.80 -12.45
C ARG A 36 -10.53 0.13 -11.36
N VAL A 37 -11.11 1.25 -11.76
CA VAL A 37 -11.77 2.18 -10.83
C VAL A 37 -13.21 1.74 -10.62
N VAL A 38 -13.59 1.54 -9.36
CA VAL A 38 -14.94 1.14 -8.94
C VAL A 38 -15.50 2.09 -7.89
N SER A 39 -16.80 2.04 -7.65
CA SER A 39 -17.41 2.76 -6.53
C SER A 39 -17.00 2.15 -5.19
N LYS A 40 -17.15 2.91 -4.08
CA LYS A 40 -16.82 2.44 -2.73
C LYS A 40 -17.64 1.21 -2.32
N GLN A 41 -18.88 1.11 -2.80
CA GLN A 41 -19.81 0.01 -2.51
C GLN A 41 -19.44 -1.28 -3.24
N GLU A 42 -18.80 -1.15 -4.41
CA GLU A 42 -18.36 -2.28 -5.23
C GLU A 42 -16.95 -2.77 -4.87
N LEU A 43 -16.22 -2.04 -4.01
CA LEU A 43 -14.90 -2.45 -3.57
C LEU A 43 -15.02 -3.50 -2.45
N PRO A 44 -14.50 -4.73 -2.64
CA PRO A 44 -14.52 -5.76 -1.61
C PRO A 44 -13.87 -5.33 -0.29
N GLN A 45 -14.37 -5.86 0.84
CA GLN A 45 -13.91 -5.49 2.18
C GLN A 45 -12.49 -5.96 2.49
N ASP A 46 -12.05 -7.00 1.80
CA ASP A 46 -10.72 -7.60 1.91
C ASP A 46 -9.68 -6.90 1.02
N VAL A 47 -10.07 -5.93 0.19
CA VAL A 47 -9.14 -5.13 -0.62
C VAL A 47 -8.56 -3.98 0.19
N ILE A 48 -7.23 -3.85 0.14
CA ILE A 48 -6.47 -2.81 0.82
C ILE A 48 -6.75 -1.46 0.16
N ARG A 49 -7.21 -0.50 0.97
CA ARG A 49 -7.50 0.89 0.61
C ARG A 49 -6.93 1.85 1.66
N PHE A 50 -7.12 3.15 1.48
CA PHE A 50 -6.68 4.10 2.50
C PHE A 50 -7.34 3.81 3.85
N ASN A 51 -6.55 3.94 4.91
CA ASN A 51 -6.88 3.67 6.30
C ASN A 51 -7.14 2.21 6.67
N SER A 52 -7.01 1.25 5.74
CA SER A 52 -7.02 -0.17 6.10
C SER A 52 -5.90 -0.48 7.10
N LEU A 53 -6.22 -1.31 8.09
CA LEU A 53 -5.26 -1.96 8.97
C LEU A 53 -4.92 -3.31 8.34
N ILE A 54 -3.63 -3.58 8.15
CA ILE A 54 -3.15 -4.66 7.28
C ILE A 54 -2.12 -5.46 8.05
N THR A 55 -2.25 -6.78 8.01
CA THR A 55 -1.21 -7.71 8.47
C THR A 55 -0.57 -8.39 7.27
N VAL A 56 0.75 -8.30 7.18
CA VAL A 56 1.53 -8.97 6.14
C VAL A 56 2.61 -9.85 6.77
N SER A 57 2.92 -10.96 6.12
CA SER A 57 4.03 -11.82 6.51
C SER A 57 4.93 -12.15 5.33
N THR A 58 6.13 -12.66 5.61
CA THR A 58 6.90 -13.41 4.61
C THR A 58 6.25 -14.77 4.37
N LYS A 59 6.51 -15.37 3.19
CA LYS A 59 5.97 -16.68 2.81
C LYS A 59 6.31 -17.80 3.79
N ASP A 60 7.49 -17.76 4.38
CA ASP A 60 7.96 -18.70 5.40
C ASP A 60 7.47 -18.36 6.83
N ASN A 61 6.70 -17.28 7.00
CA ASN A 61 6.24 -16.72 8.27
C ASN A 61 7.38 -16.40 9.26
N SER A 62 8.62 -16.21 8.79
CA SER A 62 9.74 -15.78 9.63
C SER A 62 9.60 -14.34 10.14
N TRP A 63 8.78 -13.54 9.46
CA TRP A 63 8.46 -12.16 9.84
C TRP A 63 7.01 -11.85 9.54
N GLU A 64 6.34 -11.17 10.47
CA GLU A 64 4.98 -10.67 10.34
C GLU A 64 4.88 -9.28 10.96
N THR A 65 4.09 -8.40 10.35
CA THR A 65 3.83 -7.07 10.90
C THR A 65 2.43 -6.59 10.58
N THR A 66 1.90 -5.74 11.46
CA THR A 66 0.62 -5.04 11.27
C THR A 66 0.85 -3.54 11.24
N PHE A 67 0.29 -2.88 10.23
CA PHE A 67 0.36 -1.42 10.07
C PHE A 67 -0.91 -0.84 9.42
N GLN A 68 -1.13 0.45 9.59
CA GLN A 68 -2.20 1.18 8.93
C GLN A 68 -1.66 1.90 7.69
N LEU A 69 -2.30 1.70 6.54
CA LEU A 69 -1.94 2.40 5.30
C LEU A 69 -2.59 3.79 5.28
N VAL A 70 -1.78 4.84 5.19
CA VAL A 70 -2.26 6.23 5.30
C VAL A 70 -1.66 7.15 4.23
N LEU A 71 -2.14 8.39 4.17
CA LEU A 71 -1.53 9.42 3.33
C LEU A 71 -0.17 9.86 3.90
N PRO A 72 0.73 10.43 3.07
CA PRO A 72 2.04 10.89 3.54
C PRO A 72 1.96 11.85 4.73
N THR A 73 0.97 12.74 4.75
CA THR A 73 0.73 13.73 5.82
C THR A 73 0.32 13.12 7.16
N GLU A 74 -0.11 11.87 7.18
CA GLU A 74 -0.64 11.17 8.37
C GLU A 74 0.32 10.10 8.91
N THR A 75 1.52 10.01 8.30
CA THR A 75 2.53 9.01 8.66
C THR A 75 2.99 9.20 10.10
N ASN A 76 3.06 8.10 10.85
CA ASN A 76 3.49 8.12 12.24
C ASN A 76 4.07 6.75 12.61
N ALA A 77 5.39 6.69 12.82
CA ALA A 77 6.07 5.43 13.10
C ALA A 77 5.66 4.81 14.44
N VAL A 78 5.40 5.63 15.47
CA VAL A 78 4.98 5.16 16.81
C VAL A 78 3.61 4.49 16.72
N LEU A 79 2.70 5.04 15.92
CA LEU A 79 1.36 4.49 15.69
C LEU A 79 1.30 3.46 14.54
N ARG A 80 2.44 3.03 14.01
CA ARG A 80 2.54 2.12 12.85
C ARG A 80 1.69 2.56 11.65
N LYS A 81 1.65 3.87 11.39
CA LYS A 81 1.01 4.47 10.22
C LYS A 81 2.04 4.62 9.11
N VAL A 82 1.86 3.88 8.02
CA VAL A 82 2.77 3.80 6.88
C VAL A 82 2.18 4.55 5.69
N SER A 83 2.97 5.45 5.12
CA SER A 83 2.60 6.17 3.89
C SER A 83 2.42 5.21 2.72
N VAL A 84 1.37 5.43 1.92
CA VAL A 84 1.20 4.79 0.61
C VAL A 84 2.39 5.03 -0.35
N LEU A 85 3.19 6.08 -0.14
CA LEU A 85 4.38 6.38 -0.94
C LEU A 85 5.68 5.75 -0.38
N ALA A 86 5.61 5.05 0.75
CA ALA A 86 6.72 4.23 1.22
C ALA A 86 6.75 2.90 0.45
N PRO A 87 7.91 2.23 0.30
CA PRO A 87 7.99 0.94 -0.40
C PRO A 87 6.96 -0.08 0.06
N MET A 88 6.77 -0.22 1.38
CA MET A 88 5.75 -1.11 1.96
C MET A 88 4.33 -0.70 1.60
N GLY A 89 4.00 0.60 1.67
CA GLY A 89 2.66 1.08 1.36
C GLY A 89 2.32 0.96 -0.13
N ALA A 90 3.29 1.22 -1.00
CA ALA A 90 3.15 1.08 -2.44
C ALA A 90 2.98 -0.38 -2.87
N ALA A 91 3.62 -1.32 -2.15
CA ALA A 91 3.55 -2.74 -2.45
C ALA A 91 2.18 -3.36 -2.18
N VAL A 92 1.40 -2.82 -1.24
CA VAL A 92 0.18 -3.50 -0.75
C VAL A 92 -1.13 -2.86 -1.20
N ILE A 93 -1.12 -1.59 -1.63
CA ILE A 93 -2.35 -0.88 -2.00
C ILE A 93 -3.05 -1.59 -3.16
N GLY A 94 -4.35 -1.86 -3.02
CA GLY A 94 -5.17 -2.51 -4.05
C GLY A 94 -5.12 -4.04 -4.08
N TYR A 95 -4.21 -4.68 -3.33
CA TYR A 95 -4.21 -6.14 -3.12
C TYR A 95 -5.23 -6.55 -2.06
N ALA A 96 -5.59 -7.83 -2.03
CA ALA A 96 -6.58 -8.39 -1.12
C ALA A 96 -5.99 -9.40 -0.13
N LYS A 97 -6.77 -9.74 0.91
CA LYS A 97 -6.45 -10.84 1.82
C LYS A 97 -6.20 -12.14 1.04
N GLY A 98 -5.09 -12.81 1.34
CA GLY A 98 -4.67 -14.05 0.69
C GLY A 98 -3.73 -13.84 -0.50
N ASP A 99 -3.58 -12.63 -1.01
CA ASP A 99 -2.67 -12.37 -2.14
C ASP A 99 -1.20 -12.56 -1.73
N GLU A 100 -0.42 -13.12 -2.66
CA GLU A 100 1.05 -13.14 -2.59
C GLU A 100 1.63 -12.07 -3.53
N ILE A 101 2.56 -11.27 -3.01
CA ILE A 101 3.11 -10.10 -3.71
C ILE A 101 4.63 -10.21 -3.72
N GLU A 102 5.22 -10.28 -4.91
CA GLU A 102 6.67 -10.15 -5.07
C GLU A 102 7.04 -8.68 -5.31
N TRP A 103 7.77 -8.08 -4.38
CA TRP A 103 8.12 -6.66 -4.43
C TRP A 103 9.59 -6.40 -4.12
N GLU A 104 10.16 -5.41 -4.81
CA GLU A 104 11.54 -4.98 -4.60
C GLU A 104 11.62 -3.95 -3.46
N PHE A 105 12.25 -4.34 -2.37
CA PHE A 105 12.53 -3.48 -1.22
C PHE A 105 14.01 -3.08 -1.19
N PRO A 106 14.41 -2.09 -0.37
CA PRO A 106 15.83 -1.75 -0.19
C PRO A 106 16.74 -2.93 0.19
N ALA A 107 16.17 -3.95 0.84
CA ALA A 107 16.87 -5.17 1.25
C ALA A 107 16.82 -6.30 0.19
N GLY A 108 16.37 -6.00 -1.03
CA GLY A 108 16.16 -6.96 -2.11
C GLY A 108 14.69 -7.34 -2.32
N ILE A 109 14.47 -8.25 -3.27
CA ILE A 109 13.15 -8.79 -3.61
C ILE A 109 12.62 -9.63 -2.44
N LYS A 110 11.37 -9.42 -2.06
CA LYS A 110 10.66 -10.22 -1.05
C LYS A 110 9.27 -10.60 -1.55
N THR A 111 8.84 -11.80 -1.17
CA THR A 111 7.45 -12.24 -1.30
C THR A 111 6.72 -11.97 0.00
N LEU A 112 5.69 -11.13 -0.07
CA LEU A 112 4.76 -10.86 1.02
C LEU A 112 3.47 -11.65 0.83
N VAL A 113 2.84 -12.03 1.93
CA VAL A 113 1.49 -12.62 1.96
C VAL A 113 0.58 -11.69 2.75
N ILE A 114 -0.55 -11.28 2.17
CA ILE A 114 -1.55 -10.49 2.90
C ILE A 114 -2.36 -11.41 3.81
N LYS A 115 -2.14 -11.31 5.12
CA LYS A 115 -2.75 -12.20 6.11
C LYS A 115 -4.12 -11.71 6.54
N GLU A 116 -4.27 -10.41 6.74
CA GLU A 116 -5.51 -9.79 7.21
C GLU A 116 -5.66 -8.38 6.66
N VAL A 117 -6.91 -7.99 6.38
CA VAL A 117 -7.28 -6.65 5.95
C VAL A 117 -8.52 -6.22 6.71
N GLU A 118 -8.36 -5.22 7.57
CA GLU A 118 -9.45 -4.65 8.36
C GLU A 118 -9.73 -3.22 7.92
N GLN A 119 -10.99 -2.94 7.63
CA GLN A 119 -11.43 -1.62 7.19
C GLN A 119 -11.81 -0.80 8.42
N LYS A 120 -11.05 0.25 8.72
CA LYS A 120 -11.48 1.21 9.73
C LYS A 120 -12.61 2.06 9.15
N GLU A 121 -13.77 2.01 9.79
CA GLU A 121 -14.83 2.95 9.47
C GLU A 121 -14.30 4.37 9.68
N THR A 122 -14.24 5.14 8.61
CA THR A 122 -14.13 6.59 8.72
C THR A 122 -15.52 7.06 9.11
N THR A 123 -15.77 7.24 10.41
CA THR A 123 -16.96 7.96 10.87
C THR A 123 -16.96 9.31 10.18
N ILE A 124 -18.00 9.56 9.38
CA ILE A 124 -18.24 10.81 8.67
C ILE A 124 -18.61 11.88 9.69
#